data_AF-A0AAV4M480-F1
#
_entry.id   AF-A0AAV4M480-F1
#
_cell.length_a   1.000
_cell.length_b   1.000
_cell.length_c   1.000
_cell.angle_alpha   90.00
_cell.angle_beta   90.00
_cell.angle_gamma   90.00
#
_symmetry.space_group_name_H-M   'P 1'
#
loop_
_entity.id
_entity.type
_entity.pdbx_description
1 polymer ?
#
loop_
_entity_poly.entity_id
_entity_poly.type
_entity_poly.pdbx_seq_one_letter_code
_entity_poly.pdbx_strand_id
1 'polypeptide(L)'
;MFPTLRVSFSGVESIEHHQQGSGCKYFVLMDIVPVDQKRYRYAYHRSSWLVAGKADPPSPARLYTHPDSSFNTDQLRKQVVSFEKVKLTNNEMDKQGHIVLNSMHKYQPRIHLVRRRNTHGSNSLITDLEAEEYRTYVFPETVFTAVTAYQNQLITKLKIDSNPFAKGFRDSSRLTEFDRQVVSRQLHNSTGKNQQEDLRKLSHWYSQVSISF
;
A
#
# COMPACT_ATOMS: atom_id res chain seq x y z
N MET A 1 -1.81 7.20 -2.68
CA MET A 1 -1.58 6.74 -1.28
C MET A 1 -0.30 7.37 -0.73
N PHE A 2 -0.14 7.53 0.60
CA PHE A 2 1.13 7.96 1.21
C PHE A 2 1.47 7.07 2.42
N PRO A 3 2.72 6.61 2.63
CA PRO A 3 3.83 6.72 1.69
C PRO A 3 3.52 6.00 0.37
N THR A 4 4.15 6.44 -0.71
CA THR A 4 4.00 5.82 -2.02
C THR A 4 4.69 4.46 -2.03
N LEU A 5 4.02 3.43 -2.52
CA LEU A 5 4.65 2.13 -2.77
C LEU A 5 5.58 2.23 -3.98
N ARG A 6 6.84 1.85 -3.77
CA ARG A 6 7.89 1.87 -4.79
C ARG A 6 8.67 0.57 -4.71
N VAL A 7 8.92 -0.05 -5.85
CA VAL A 7 9.61 -1.35 -5.93
C VAL A 7 10.68 -1.32 -7.02
N SER A 8 11.76 -2.06 -6.80
CA SER A 8 12.77 -2.38 -7.82
C SER A 8 12.88 -3.89 -7.95
N PHE A 9 13.20 -4.37 -9.15
CA PHE A 9 13.31 -5.79 -9.44
C PHE A 9 14.74 -6.13 -9.83
N SER A 10 15.32 -7.12 -9.17
CA SER A 10 16.65 -7.68 -9.48
C SER A 10 16.54 -9.18 -9.75
N GLY A 11 17.56 -9.77 -10.37
CA GLY A 11 17.59 -11.22 -10.65
C GLY A 11 16.60 -11.69 -11.71
N VAL A 12 16.05 -10.79 -12.53
CA VAL A 12 15.20 -11.15 -13.67
C VAL A 12 16.09 -11.73 -14.77
N GLU A 13 15.94 -13.04 -15.04
CA GLU A 13 16.74 -13.76 -16.02
C GLU A 13 16.51 -13.24 -17.45
N SER A 14 17.61 -13.01 -18.17
CA SER A 14 17.61 -12.76 -19.61
C SER A 14 17.57 -14.10 -20.33
N ILE A 15 16.39 -14.50 -20.83
CA ILE A 15 16.26 -15.66 -21.72
C ILE A 15 16.75 -15.22 -23.11
N GLU A 16 18.05 -15.02 -23.26
CA GLU A 16 18.67 -14.68 -24.55
C GLU A 16 19.37 -15.89 -25.19
N HIS A 17 19.50 -17.03 -24.49
CA HIS A 17 20.43 -18.08 -24.92
C HIS A 17 19.85 -19.32 -25.61
N HIS A 18 18.54 -19.50 -25.74
CA HIS A 18 18.03 -20.56 -26.62
C HIS A 18 16.77 -20.11 -27.38
N GLN A 19 16.93 -20.03 -28.71
CA GLN A 19 15.93 -19.80 -29.74
C GLN A 19 15.46 -18.35 -29.95
N GLN A 20 16.16 -17.71 -30.89
CA GLN A 20 15.73 -16.70 -31.86
C GLN A 20 14.23 -16.33 -31.82
N GLY A 21 13.90 -15.17 -31.23
CA GLY A 21 12.82 -14.32 -31.76
C GLY A 21 11.69 -13.82 -30.85
N SER A 22 11.49 -14.30 -29.61
CA SER A 22 10.41 -13.76 -28.75
C SER A 22 10.94 -13.22 -27.43
N GLY A 23 11.26 -11.93 -27.40
CA GLY A 23 11.59 -11.24 -26.16
C GLY A 23 10.42 -11.31 -25.17
N CYS A 24 10.69 -11.57 -23.89
CA CYS A 24 9.66 -11.54 -22.86
C CYS A 24 9.32 -10.10 -22.47
N LYS A 25 8.06 -9.86 -22.15
CA LYS A 25 7.56 -8.59 -21.59
C LYS A 25 7.07 -8.80 -20.17
N TYR A 26 7.31 -7.81 -19.34
CA TYR A 26 6.93 -7.81 -17.94
C TYR A 26 5.89 -6.73 -17.67
N PHE A 27 4.85 -7.11 -16.94
CA PHE A 27 3.81 -6.21 -16.48
C PHE A 27 3.85 -6.18 -14.96
N VAL A 28 3.80 -4.98 -14.39
CA VAL A 28 3.86 -4.78 -12.94
C VAL A 28 2.51 -4.27 -12.49
N LEU A 29 1.86 -5.03 -11.61
CA LEU A 29 0.51 -4.77 -11.14
C LEU A 29 0.49 -4.65 -9.63
N MET A 30 -0.56 -4.05 -9.11
CA MET A 30 -0.88 -4.04 -7.69
C MET A 30 -2.34 -4.36 -7.48
N ASP A 31 -2.61 -5.18 -6.48
CA ASP A 31 -3.93 -5.27 -5.85
C ASP A 31 -3.83 -4.93 -4.35
N ILE A 32 -4.99 -4.82 -3.72
CA ILE A 32 -5.10 -4.60 -2.29
C ILE A 32 -6.18 -5.54 -1.76
N VAL A 33 -5.78 -6.47 -0.89
CA VAL A 33 -6.66 -7.52 -0.37
C VAL A 33 -6.97 -7.30 1.12
N PRO A 34 -8.16 -7.67 1.61
CA PRO A 34 -8.47 -7.60 3.03
C PRO A 34 -7.57 -8.55 3.83
N VAL A 35 -7.10 -8.09 4.99
CA VAL A 35 -6.24 -8.89 5.89
C VAL A 35 -7.07 -9.87 6.72
N ASP A 36 -8.26 -9.44 7.14
CA ASP A 36 -9.17 -10.24 7.96
C ASP A 36 -10.64 -9.85 7.67
N GLN A 37 -11.56 -10.60 8.27
CA GLN A 37 -13.00 -10.39 8.17
C GLN A 37 -13.54 -9.58 9.36
N LYS A 38 -12.82 -8.53 9.77
CA LYS A 38 -13.18 -7.68 10.91
C LYS A 38 -13.30 -6.22 10.52
N ARG A 39 -14.29 -5.56 11.10
CA ARG A 39 -14.41 -4.10 11.09
C ARG A 39 -13.79 -3.55 12.36
N TYR A 40 -13.04 -2.46 12.24
CA TYR A 40 -12.30 -1.85 13.35
C TYR A 40 -12.91 -0.52 13.80
N ARG A 41 -12.58 -0.11 15.02
CA ARG A 41 -12.78 1.24 15.54
C ARG A 41 -11.55 1.68 16.32
N TYR A 42 -11.26 2.98 16.31
CA TYR A 42 -10.17 3.52 17.12
C TYR A 42 -10.70 3.96 18.48
N ALA A 43 -10.10 3.46 19.56
CA ALA A 43 -10.42 3.85 20.93
C ALA A 43 -9.44 4.94 21.38
N TYR A 44 -9.87 6.20 21.34
CA TYR A 44 -9.02 7.37 21.61
C TYR A 44 -8.38 7.34 22.99
N HIS A 45 -9.13 7.00 24.04
CA HIS A 45 -8.64 6.93 25.42
C HIS A 45 -7.56 5.86 25.65
N ARG A 46 -7.47 4.87 24.75
CA ARG A 46 -6.44 3.80 24.78
C ARG A 46 -5.41 3.95 23.67
N SER A 47 -5.60 4.93 22.78
CA SER A 47 -4.84 5.10 21.54
C SER A 47 -4.66 3.78 20.77
N SER A 48 -5.72 2.98 20.68
CA SER A 48 -5.63 1.61 20.17
C SER A 48 -6.76 1.25 19.22
N TRP A 49 -6.47 0.43 18.21
CA TRP A 49 -7.48 -0.19 17.36
C TRP A 49 -8.17 -1.34 18.09
N LEU A 50 -9.51 -1.35 18.07
CA LEU A 50 -10.34 -2.43 18.60
C LEU A 50 -11.20 -3.02 17.50
N VAL A 51 -11.51 -4.30 17.62
CA VAL A 51 -12.52 -4.95 16.77
C VAL A 51 -13.89 -4.39 17.15
N ALA A 52 -14.63 -3.89 16.17
CA ALA A 52 -15.98 -3.37 16.32
C ALA A 52 -17.04 -4.40 15.92
N GLY A 53 -16.71 -5.31 15.00
CA GLY A 53 -17.63 -6.33 14.52
C GLY A 53 -17.09 -7.11 13.32
N LYS A 54 -17.99 -7.81 12.61
CA LYS A 54 -17.70 -8.48 11.35
C LYS A 54 -17.41 -7.45 10.25
N ALA A 55 -16.56 -7.81 9.29
CA ALA A 55 -16.30 -6.98 8.12
C ALA A 55 -17.58 -6.75 7.29
N ASP A 56 -17.65 -5.57 6.68
CA ASP A 56 -18.64 -5.26 5.65
C ASP A 56 -18.30 -6.07 4.38
N PRO A 57 -19.29 -6.38 3.51
CA PRO A 57 -19.02 -7.10 2.25
C PRO A 57 -17.92 -6.40 1.43
N PRO A 58 -16.90 -7.12 0.95
CA PRO A 58 -15.81 -6.50 0.21
C PRO A 58 -16.29 -6.04 -1.17
N SER A 59 -15.81 -4.88 -1.62
CA SER A 59 -15.97 -4.46 -3.01
C SER A 59 -15.26 -5.43 -3.96
N PRO A 60 -15.68 -5.53 -5.24
CA PRO A 60 -15.00 -6.36 -6.23
C PRO A 60 -13.50 -6.02 -6.30
N ALA A 61 -12.65 -7.06 -6.29
CA ALA A 61 -11.22 -6.90 -6.41
C ALA A 61 -10.86 -6.20 -7.72
N ARG A 62 -9.90 -5.28 -7.67
CA ARG A 62 -9.41 -4.53 -8.84
C ARG A 62 -7.90 -4.69 -8.95
N LEU A 63 -7.45 -5.06 -10.15
CA LEU A 63 -6.04 -5.07 -10.51
C LEU A 63 -5.66 -3.70 -11.07
N TYR A 64 -4.72 -3.03 -10.43
CA TYR A 64 -4.11 -1.83 -10.98
C TYR A 64 -2.86 -2.21 -11.76
N THR A 65 -2.90 -2.06 -13.08
CA THR A 65 -1.73 -2.21 -13.95
C THR A 65 -0.93 -0.92 -13.95
N HIS A 66 0.38 -0.98 -13.67
CA HIS A 66 1.23 0.21 -13.73
C HIS A 66 1.21 0.79 -15.16
N PRO A 67 1.05 2.13 -15.35
CA PRO A 67 0.86 2.73 -16.67
C PRO A 67 1.99 2.44 -17.67
N ASP A 68 3.22 2.30 -17.18
CA ASP A 68 4.39 2.01 -18.01
C ASP A 68 4.61 0.49 -18.23
N SER A 69 3.67 -0.37 -17.79
CA SER A 69 3.77 -1.82 -17.94
C SER A 69 3.88 -2.24 -19.41
N SER A 70 4.51 -3.40 -19.64
CA SER A 70 5.16 -3.83 -20.90
C SER A 70 6.66 -3.49 -20.94
N PHE A 71 7.33 -3.69 -19.80
CA PHE A 71 8.77 -3.54 -19.66
C PHE A 71 9.51 -4.69 -20.34
N ASN A 72 10.64 -4.40 -20.98
CA ASN A 72 11.65 -5.43 -21.23
C ASN A 72 12.49 -5.68 -19.96
N THR A 73 13.31 -6.72 -19.97
CA THR A 73 14.17 -7.10 -18.84
C THR A 73 15.09 -5.97 -18.38
N ASP A 74 15.68 -5.20 -19.30
CA ASP A 74 16.61 -4.14 -18.96
C ASP A 74 15.94 -2.91 -18.35
N GLN A 75 14.79 -2.50 -18.90
CA GLN A 75 13.98 -1.43 -18.35
C GLN A 75 13.56 -1.77 -16.92
N LEU A 76 13.05 -2.98 -16.71
CA LEU A 76 12.56 -3.43 -15.41
C LEU A 76 13.67 -3.42 -14.33
N ARG A 77 14.90 -3.81 -14.70
CA ARG A 77 16.04 -3.86 -13.77
C ARG A 77 16.64 -2.49 -13.43
N LYS A 78 16.55 -1.51 -14.36
CA LYS A 78 17.23 -0.22 -14.23
C LYS A 78 16.45 0.84 -13.47
N GLN A 79 15.14 0.64 -13.26
CA GLN A 79 14.27 1.68 -12.72
C GLN A 79 13.53 1.23 -11.46
N VAL A 80 13.07 2.23 -10.71
CA VAL A 80 12.11 2.04 -9.61
C VAL A 80 10.71 2.24 -10.16
N VAL A 81 9.86 1.23 -10.04
CA VAL A 81 8.44 1.30 -10.39
C VAL A 81 7.69 1.95 -9.24
N SER A 82 6.93 3.03 -9.51
CA SER A 82 6.28 3.87 -8.50
C SER A 82 4.78 3.88 -8.67
N PHE A 83 4.04 3.48 -7.63
CA PHE A 83 2.57 3.47 -7.63
C PHE A 83 1.97 4.81 -7.16
N GLU A 84 2.61 5.93 -7.45
CA GLU A 84 2.18 7.27 -7.02
C GLU A 84 0.82 7.67 -7.59
N LYS A 85 0.49 7.17 -8.78
CA LYS A 85 -0.77 7.42 -9.47
C LYS A 85 -1.93 6.56 -8.95
N VAL A 86 -1.66 5.62 -8.01
CA VAL A 86 -2.73 4.82 -7.42
C VAL A 86 -3.61 5.68 -6.52
N LYS A 87 -4.89 5.57 -6.80
CA LYS A 87 -5.99 6.23 -6.12
C LYS A 87 -6.86 5.18 -5.42
N LEU A 88 -7.18 5.46 -4.16
CA LEU A 88 -8.06 4.66 -3.33
C LEU A 88 -9.35 5.44 -3.10
N THR A 89 -10.48 4.76 -3.13
CA THR A 89 -11.80 5.38 -2.96
C THR A 89 -12.69 4.55 -2.06
N ASN A 90 -13.66 5.17 -1.39
CA ASN A 90 -14.77 4.48 -0.73
C ASN A 90 -16.05 4.47 -1.57
N ASN A 91 -16.02 4.99 -2.80
CA ASN A 91 -17.16 4.97 -3.71
C ASN A 91 -17.28 3.59 -4.39
N GLU A 92 -18.25 2.78 -3.97
CA GLU A 92 -18.53 1.45 -4.54
C GLU A 92 -18.86 1.49 -6.03
N MET A 93 -19.40 2.61 -6.51
CA MET A 93 -19.81 2.82 -7.91
C MET A 93 -18.72 3.51 -8.74
N ASP A 94 -17.46 3.48 -8.31
CA ASP A 94 -16.34 4.10 -9.03
C ASP A 94 -16.21 3.54 -10.46
N LYS A 95 -16.25 4.44 -11.45
CA LYS A 95 -16.07 4.12 -12.88
C LYS A 95 -14.69 4.50 -13.42
N GLN A 96 -13.83 5.08 -12.59
CA GLN A 96 -12.52 5.62 -12.98
C GLN A 96 -11.39 4.57 -12.85
N GLY A 97 -11.71 3.37 -12.37
CA GLY A 97 -10.75 2.29 -12.19
C GLY A 97 -9.90 2.45 -10.92
N HIS A 98 -10.33 3.28 -9.96
CA HIS A 98 -9.67 3.41 -8.67
C HIS A 98 -9.87 2.14 -7.82
N ILE A 99 -8.96 1.86 -6.89
CA ILE A 99 -9.15 0.72 -5.99
C ILE A 99 -10.17 1.10 -4.92
N VAL A 100 -11.28 0.37 -4.85
CA VAL A 100 -12.37 0.61 -3.88
C VAL A 100 -12.07 -0.16 -2.59
N LEU A 101 -12.12 0.52 -1.46
CA LEU A 101 -11.88 -0.06 -0.14
C LEU A 101 -12.97 0.38 0.85
N ASN A 102 -13.33 -0.52 1.75
CA ASN A 102 -14.22 -0.20 2.86
C ASN A 102 -13.43 0.52 3.96
N SER A 103 -13.95 1.66 4.42
CA SER A 103 -13.36 2.37 5.56
C SER A 103 -13.35 1.49 6.80
N MET A 104 -12.37 1.68 7.68
CA MET A 104 -12.19 0.98 8.95
C MET A 104 -11.88 -0.53 8.84
N HIS A 105 -11.31 -0.95 7.71
CA HIS A 105 -10.85 -2.32 7.47
C HIS A 105 -9.34 -2.36 7.21
N LYS A 106 -8.71 -3.49 7.51
CA LYS A 106 -7.27 -3.73 7.28
C LYS A 106 -7.02 -4.35 5.93
N TYR A 107 -5.99 -3.86 5.25
CA TYR A 107 -5.66 -4.23 3.89
C TYR A 107 -4.16 -4.49 3.72
N GLN A 108 -3.83 -5.44 2.84
CA GLN A 108 -2.49 -5.79 2.42
C GLN A 108 -2.35 -5.46 0.93
N PRO A 109 -1.54 -4.47 0.54
CA PRO A 109 -1.09 -4.31 -0.83
C PRO A 109 -0.26 -5.52 -1.27
N ARG A 110 -0.46 -6.01 -2.50
CA ARG A 110 0.40 -7.03 -3.10
C ARG A 110 0.88 -6.54 -4.46
N ILE A 111 2.13 -6.83 -4.78
CA ILE A 111 2.74 -6.47 -6.06
C ILE A 111 2.87 -7.73 -6.90
N HIS A 112 2.41 -7.68 -8.14
CA HIS A 112 2.48 -8.80 -9.06
C HIS A 112 3.39 -8.48 -10.22
N LEU A 113 4.32 -9.39 -10.52
CA LEU A 113 5.14 -9.36 -11.72
C LEU A 113 4.64 -10.44 -12.66
N VAL A 114 3.97 -10.02 -13.73
CA VAL A 114 3.46 -10.90 -14.79
C VAL A 114 4.48 -10.96 -15.92
N ARG A 115 4.76 -12.16 -16.43
CA ARG A 115 5.59 -12.42 -17.59
C ARG A 115 4.71 -12.84 -18.76
N ARG A 116 4.82 -12.16 -19.90
CA ARG A 116 4.16 -12.54 -21.15
C ARG A 116 5.20 -12.73 -22.26
N ARG A 117 5.01 -13.75 -23.09
CA ARG A 117 5.75 -13.88 -24.35
C ARG A 117 5.25 -12.83 -25.33
N ASN A 118 6.14 -12.32 -26.19
CA ASN A 118 5.75 -11.36 -27.21
C ASN A 118 5.02 -12.08 -28.36
N THR A 119 3.73 -12.34 -28.15
CA THR A 119 2.78 -12.88 -29.14
C THR A 119 1.68 -11.84 -29.44
N HIS A 120 0.92 -12.03 -30.51
CA HIS A 120 -0.26 -11.19 -30.79
C HIS A 120 -1.18 -11.15 -29.56
N GLY A 121 -1.49 -9.94 -29.07
CA GLY A 121 -2.29 -9.72 -27.87
C GLY A 121 -1.53 -9.52 -26.56
N SER A 122 -0.18 -9.53 -26.56
CA SER A 122 0.66 -9.38 -25.35
C SER A 122 0.42 -8.10 -24.54
N ASN A 123 -0.10 -7.03 -25.16
CA ASN A 123 -0.40 -5.74 -24.52
C ASN A 123 -1.87 -5.58 -24.10
N SER A 124 -2.69 -6.64 -24.13
CA SER A 124 -4.06 -6.59 -23.60
C SER A 124 -4.06 -6.29 -22.10
N LEU A 125 -5.13 -5.67 -21.60
CA LEU A 125 -5.30 -5.43 -20.17
C LEU A 125 -5.39 -6.77 -19.44
N ILE A 126 -4.61 -6.93 -18.36
CA ILE A 126 -4.70 -8.07 -17.46
C ILE A 126 -5.89 -7.85 -16.53
N THR A 127 -6.95 -8.63 -16.72
CA THR A 127 -8.17 -8.58 -15.89
C THR A 127 -8.30 -9.77 -14.95
N ASP A 128 -7.67 -10.89 -15.29
CA ASP A 128 -7.62 -12.10 -14.47
C ASP A 128 -6.15 -12.49 -14.30
N LEU A 129 -5.67 -12.42 -13.06
CA LEU A 129 -4.28 -12.71 -12.73
C LEU A 129 -3.99 -14.22 -12.79
N GLU A 130 -4.98 -15.07 -12.48
CA GLU A 130 -4.81 -16.53 -12.45
C GLU A 130 -4.63 -17.13 -13.86
N ALA A 131 -5.02 -16.39 -14.90
CA ALA A 131 -4.78 -16.75 -16.30
C ALA A 131 -3.36 -16.41 -16.79
N GLU A 132 -2.54 -15.77 -15.96
CA GLU A 132 -1.20 -15.27 -16.35
C GLU A 132 -0.06 -16.09 -15.73
N GLU A 133 1.13 -16.00 -16.32
CA GLU A 133 2.35 -16.43 -15.64
C GLU A 133 2.84 -15.29 -14.74
N TYR A 134 2.70 -15.43 -13.42
CA TYR A 134 3.00 -14.34 -12.50
C TYR A 134 3.72 -14.77 -11.21
N ARG A 135 4.34 -13.80 -10.56
CA ARG A 135 4.86 -13.93 -9.19
C ARG A 135 4.31 -12.79 -8.33
N THR A 136 3.91 -13.12 -7.11
CA THR A 136 3.40 -12.14 -6.13
C THR A 136 4.41 -11.86 -5.05
N TYR A 137 4.57 -10.59 -4.73
CA TYR A 137 5.41 -10.07 -3.65
C TYR A 137 4.53 -9.38 -2.62
N VAL A 138 4.67 -9.79 -1.36
CA VAL A 138 3.89 -9.27 -0.24
C VAL A 138 4.86 -8.73 0.80
N PHE A 139 4.64 -7.49 1.20
CA PHE A 139 5.45 -6.79 2.20
C PHE A 139 4.57 -6.52 3.43
N PRO A 140 4.67 -7.31 4.51
CA PRO A 140 3.80 -7.19 5.68
C PRO A 140 3.80 -5.79 6.32
N GLU A 141 4.91 -5.06 6.22
CA GLU A 141 5.05 -3.68 6.67
C GLU A 141 4.18 -2.67 5.91
N THR A 142 3.59 -3.07 4.78
CA THR A 142 2.70 -2.24 3.96
C THR A 142 1.22 -2.43 4.29
N VAL A 143 0.87 -3.31 5.24
CA VAL A 143 -0.50 -3.43 5.75
C VAL A 143 -0.97 -2.08 6.27
N PHE A 144 -2.23 -1.71 6.02
CA PHE A 144 -2.82 -0.47 6.54
C PHE A 144 -4.31 -0.60 6.86
N THR A 145 -4.81 0.29 7.71
CA THR A 145 -6.25 0.50 7.91
C THR A 145 -6.73 1.63 6.99
N ALA A 146 -7.69 1.33 6.12
CA ALA A 146 -8.33 2.34 5.29
C ALA A 146 -9.22 3.23 6.17
N VAL A 147 -9.17 4.55 6.02
CA VAL A 147 -9.97 5.50 6.81
C VAL A 147 -10.46 6.64 5.94
N THR A 148 -11.58 7.26 6.28
CA THR A 148 -12.03 8.50 5.64
C THR A 148 -11.38 9.74 6.27
N ALA A 149 -10.99 9.63 7.54
CA ALA A 149 -10.22 10.63 8.27
C ALA A 149 -9.24 9.93 9.22
N TYR A 150 -8.04 10.51 9.39
CA TYR A 150 -7.04 9.99 10.32
C TYR A 150 -7.61 9.93 11.75
N GLN A 151 -7.45 8.78 12.40
CA GLN A 151 -7.94 8.55 13.77
C GLN A 151 -6.81 8.73 14.80
N ASN A 152 -5.56 8.43 14.42
CA ASN A 152 -4.42 8.57 15.31
C ASN A 152 -3.68 9.86 14.98
N GLN A 153 -3.66 10.82 15.91
CA GLN A 153 -3.02 12.12 15.72
C GLN A 153 -1.52 12.03 15.47
N LEU A 154 -0.84 10.99 15.96
CA LEU A 154 0.57 10.74 15.64
C LEU A 154 0.75 10.43 14.16
N ILE A 155 -0.21 9.75 13.54
CA ILE A 155 -0.21 9.53 12.08
C ILE A 155 -0.43 10.83 11.36
N THR A 156 -1.43 11.62 11.75
CA THR A 156 -1.68 12.93 11.14
C THR A 156 -0.40 13.77 11.16
N LYS A 157 0.27 13.87 12.31
CA LYS A 157 1.54 14.57 12.46
C LYS A 157 2.62 14.02 11.53
N LEU A 158 2.86 12.70 11.57
CA LEU A 158 3.85 12.04 10.71
C LEU A 158 3.58 12.32 9.22
N LYS A 159 2.31 12.31 8.80
CA LYS A 159 1.91 12.62 7.42
C LYS A 159 2.17 14.10 7.08
N ILE A 160 1.87 15.03 7.97
CA ILE A 160 2.17 16.47 7.79
C ILE A 160 3.69 16.70 7.66
N ASP A 161 4.47 16.07 8.53
CA ASP A 161 5.92 16.23 8.57
C ASP A 161 6.60 15.59 7.34
N SER A 162 6.09 14.44 6.87
CA SER A 162 6.75 13.64 5.84
C SER A 162 6.24 13.88 4.42
N ASN A 163 4.95 14.23 4.24
CA ASN A 163 4.36 14.43 2.92
C ASN A 163 4.66 15.86 2.41
N PRO A 164 5.37 16.04 1.28
CA PRO A 164 5.64 17.37 0.72
C PRO A 164 4.38 18.19 0.45
N PHE A 165 3.28 17.54 0.05
CA PHE A 165 2.01 18.20 -0.24
C PHE A 165 1.28 18.72 1.01
N ALA A 166 1.69 18.31 2.21
CA ALA A 166 1.12 18.75 3.48
C ALA A 166 1.97 19.81 4.20
N LYS A 167 3.03 20.34 3.54
CA LYS A 167 3.99 21.27 4.15
C LYS A 167 3.32 22.50 4.79
N GLY A 168 2.23 23.01 4.22
CA GLY A 168 1.49 24.17 4.74
C GLY A 168 0.92 23.99 6.15
N PHE A 169 0.76 22.75 6.63
CA PHE A 169 0.24 22.47 7.97
C PHE A 169 1.32 22.29 9.04
N ARG A 170 2.61 22.31 8.66
CA ARG A 170 3.73 22.08 9.59
C ARG A 170 3.82 23.17 10.65
N ASP A 171 3.62 24.43 10.26
CA ASP A 171 3.73 25.58 11.17
C ASP A 171 2.47 25.77 12.04
N SER A 172 1.34 25.21 11.64
CA SER A 172 0.10 25.17 12.44
C SER A 172 0.09 24.06 13.49
N SER A 173 1.07 23.16 13.49
CA SER A 173 1.20 22.07 14.46
C SER A 173 1.73 22.55 15.82
N ARG A 174 1.12 23.60 16.38
CA ARG A 174 1.14 23.83 17.83
C ARG A 174 0.25 22.77 18.47
N LEU A 175 0.73 21.53 18.50
CA LEU A 175 0.23 20.51 19.42
C LEU A 175 0.15 21.17 20.79
N THR A 176 -1.03 21.08 21.42
CA THR A 176 -1.19 21.54 22.79
C THR A 176 -0.14 20.86 23.65
N GLU A 177 0.34 21.52 24.71
CA GLU A 177 1.37 20.98 25.61
C GLU A 177 1.01 19.57 26.13
N PHE A 178 -0.29 19.28 26.21
CA PHE A 178 -0.87 17.97 26.52
C PHE A 178 -0.51 16.88 25.50
N ASP A 179 -0.63 17.15 24.20
CA ASP A 179 -0.31 16.19 23.15
C ASP A 179 1.19 15.87 23.14
N ARG A 180 2.05 16.86 23.42
CA ARG A 180 3.51 16.64 23.55
C ARG A 180 3.85 15.70 24.71
N GLN A 181 3.16 15.83 25.85
CA GLN A 181 3.36 14.94 26.99
C GLN A 181 2.90 13.50 26.69
N VAL A 182 1.80 13.32 25.96
CA VAL A 182 1.33 11.98 25.55
C VAL A 182 2.31 11.32 24.59
N VAL A 183 2.79 12.05 23.56
CA VAL A 183 3.82 11.55 22.62
C VAL A 183 5.10 11.17 23.38
N SER A 184 5.55 12.03 24.29
CA SER A 184 6.79 11.83 25.06
C SER A 184 6.69 10.61 26.00
N ARG A 185 5.57 10.45 26.73
CA ARG A 185 5.33 9.28 27.60
C ARG A 185 5.24 7.97 26.81
N GLN A 186 4.68 8.01 25.60
CA GLN A 186 4.57 6.84 24.73
C GLN A 186 5.92 6.39 24.15
N LEU A 187 6.78 7.34 23.78
CA LEU A 187 8.17 7.05 23.39
C LEU A 187 9.03 6.57 24.59
N HIS A 188 8.75 7.04 25.80
CA HIS A 188 9.47 6.62 27.01
C HIS A 188 9.06 5.22 27.51
N ASN A 189 7.82 4.78 27.30
CA ASN A 189 7.39 3.43 27.70
C ASN A 189 7.91 2.32 26.76
N SER A 190 8.55 2.67 25.65
CA SER A 190 9.09 1.73 24.65
C SER A 190 10.62 1.59 24.71
N THR A 191 11.31 2.23 25.67
CA THR A 191 12.75 2.08 25.87
C THR A 191 13.14 0.89 26.77
N GLY A 192 12.18 0.06 27.17
CA GLY A 192 12.39 -1.12 28.02
C GLY A 192 12.48 -2.44 27.25
N LYS A 193 13.67 -2.74 26.71
CA LYS A 193 14.15 -4.04 26.16
C LYS A 193 13.42 -4.63 24.93
N ASN A 194 14.20 -4.83 23.85
CA ASN A 194 13.92 -5.44 22.52
C ASN A 194 13.42 -4.51 21.39
N GLN A 195 14.28 -3.59 20.93
CA GLN A 195 14.05 -2.66 19.82
C GLN A 195 13.57 -3.32 18.50
N GLN A 196 14.02 -4.53 18.14
CA GLN A 196 13.64 -5.18 16.88
C GLN A 196 12.19 -5.70 16.90
N GLU A 197 11.74 -6.18 18.07
CA GLU A 197 10.39 -6.68 18.28
C GLU A 197 9.40 -5.52 18.48
N ASP A 198 9.87 -4.44 19.09
CA ASP A 198 9.11 -3.19 19.22
C ASP A 198 8.93 -2.46 17.89
N LEU A 199 9.90 -2.49 16.96
CA LEU A 199 9.70 -1.96 15.60
C LEU A 199 8.67 -2.78 14.79
N ARG A 200 8.65 -4.10 14.95
CA ARG A 200 7.61 -4.98 14.39
C ARG A 200 6.26 -4.79 15.09
N LYS A 201 6.24 -4.50 16.39
CA LYS A 201 5.01 -4.12 17.08
C LYS A 201 4.55 -2.76 16.59
N LEU A 202 5.42 -1.77 16.43
CA LEU A 202 5.13 -0.41 15.92
C LEU A 202 4.63 -0.41 14.47
N SER A 203 5.05 -1.34 13.60
CA SER A 203 4.53 -1.41 12.23
C SER A 203 3.01 -1.66 12.18
N HIS A 204 2.46 -2.43 13.14
CA HIS A 204 1.01 -2.60 13.30
C HIS A 204 0.29 -1.32 13.77
N TRP A 205 1.03 -0.32 14.26
CA TRP A 205 0.50 0.93 14.83
C TRP A 205 0.55 2.10 13.83
N TYR A 206 1.27 1.97 12.71
CA TYR A 206 1.67 3.11 11.87
C TYR A 206 1.25 3.09 10.40
N SER A 207 0.01 2.69 10.10
CA SER A 207 -0.49 2.82 8.74
C SER A 207 -2.00 3.04 8.69
N GLN A 208 -2.39 4.31 8.74
CA GLN A 208 -3.69 4.76 8.24
C GLN A 208 -3.50 5.33 6.84
N VAL A 209 -4.37 4.96 5.92
CA VAL A 209 -4.41 5.54 4.58
C VAL A 209 -5.80 6.14 4.35
N SER A 210 -5.81 7.45 4.07
CA SER A 210 -7.04 8.13 3.70
C SER A 210 -7.54 7.64 2.35
N ILE A 211 -8.82 7.29 2.27
CA ILE A 211 -9.53 6.88 1.04
C ILE A 211 -10.62 7.87 0.62
N SER A 212 -10.72 9.00 1.34
CA SER A 212 -11.58 10.13 0.97
C SER A 212 -10.80 11.09 0.07
N PHE A 213 -11.43 11.47 -1.04
CA PHE A 213 -11.02 12.61 -1.88
C PHE A 213 -11.61 13.90 -1.34
#